data_AF-A0A926CMW5-F1
#
_entry.id   AF-A0A926CMW5-F1
#
_cell.length_a   1.000
_cell.length_b   1.000
_cell.length_c   1.000
_cell.angle_alpha   90.00
_cell.angle_beta   90.00
_cell.angle_gamma   90.00
#
_symmetry.space_group_name_H-M   'P 1'
#
loop_
_entity.id
_entity.type
_entity.pdbx_description
1 polymer ?
#
loop_
_entity_poly.entity_id
_entity_poly.type
_entity_poly.pdbx_seq_one_letter_code
_entity_poly.pdbx_strand_id
1 'polypeptide(L)'
;MYQDISEVFIGDKGAIRTSRQGYQLYLKPNAAPQVVQSPSSKADITKDAVDAFVDGARNGKLENAAFWAVESTLTSIMAREAIYSGKPMMWSDLNVGEVRA
;
A
#
# COMPACT_ATOMS: atom_id res chain seq x y z
N MET A 1 14.29 19.51 -2.51
CA MET A 1 13.52 18.75 -1.50
C MET A 1 12.49 17.91 -2.24
N TYR A 2 12.56 16.58 -2.17
CA TYR A 2 11.62 15.69 -2.86
C TYR A 2 10.26 15.77 -2.15
N GLN A 3 9.25 16.36 -2.81
CA GLN A 3 7.91 16.57 -2.24
C GLN A 3 6.84 15.61 -2.78
N ASP A 4 7.20 14.76 -3.74
CA ASP A 4 6.28 13.80 -4.36
C ASP A 4 6.82 12.38 -4.18
N ILE A 5 6.17 11.62 -3.29
CA ILE A 5 6.31 10.17 -3.22
C ILE A 5 5.24 9.60 -4.14
N SER A 6 5.67 8.86 -5.15
CA SER A 6 4.78 8.27 -6.14
C SER A 6 5.07 6.81 -6.35
N GLU A 7 4.02 6.04 -6.61
CA GLU A 7 4.11 4.65 -7.00
C GLU A 7 3.55 4.47 -8.41
N VAL A 8 4.03 3.44 -9.12
CA VAL A 8 3.57 3.11 -10.46
C VAL A 8 3.11 1.65 -10.47
N PHE A 9 1.84 1.45 -10.85
CA PHE A 9 1.22 0.16 -11.03
C PHE A 9 1.11 -0.11 -12.53
N ILE A 10 1.62 -1.25 -12.99
CA ILE A 10 1.65 -1.62 -14.41
C ILE A 10 0.71 -2.83 -14.61
N GLY A 11 -0.18 -2.73 -15.59
CA GLY A 11 -1.11 -3.78 -15.99
C GLY A 11 -1.13 -3.98 -17.50
N ASP A 12 -1.99 -4.92 -17.94
CA ASP A 12 -2.18 -5.29 -19.34
C ASP A 12 -2.68 -4.13 -20.22
N LYS A 13 -3.49 -3.24 -19.65
CA LYS A 13 -4.12 -2.10 -20.36
C LYS A 13 -3.35 -0.79 -20.23
N GLY A 14 -2.23 -0.77 -19.52
CA GLY A 14 -1.46 0.45 -19.28
C GLY A 14 -0.89 0.52 -17.88
N ALA A 15 -0.50 1.73 -17.47
CA ALA A 15 0.05 1.97 -16.14
C ALA A 15 -0.67 3.12 -15.44
N ILE A 16 -0.67 3.10 -14.11
CA ILE A 16 -1.19 4.17 -13.26
C ILE A 16 -0.07 4.62 -12.34
N ARG A 17 0.28 5.91 -12.39
CA ARG A 17 1.11 6.55 -11.37
C ARG A 17 0.20 7.20 -10.34
N THR A 18 0.38 6.84 -9.08
CA THR A 18 -0.33 7.43 -7.95
C THR A 18 0.62 8.36 -7.20
N SER A 19 0.11 9.50 -6.74
CA SER A 19 0.82 10.36 -5.80
C SER A 19 -0.16 11.21 -5.00
N ARG A 20 0.33 11.94 -4.00
CA ARG A 20 -0.51 12.89 -3.23
C ARG A 20 -1.11 13.99 -4.11
N GLN A 21 -0.49 14.28 -5.25
CA GLN A 21 -0.95 15.32 -6.18
C GLN A 21 -2.06 14.83 -7.12
N GLY A 22 -2.29 13.52 -7.19
CA GLY A 22 -3.32 12.92 -8.04
C GLY A 22 -2.83 11.67 -8.73
N TYR A 23 -3.54 11.30 -9.79
CA TYR A 23 -3.29 10.10 -10.58
C TYR A 23 -2.94 10.46 -12.02
N GLN A 24 -1.99 9.73 -12.60
CA GLN A 24 -1.68 9.80 -14.02
C GLN A 24 -1.90 8.43 -14.66
N LEU A 25 -2.78 8.38 -15.66
CA LEU A 25 -3.12 7.14 -16.36
C LEU A 25 -2.42 7.10 -17.73
N TYR A 26 -1.60 6.08 -17.93
CA TYR A 26 -0.86 5.81 -19.16
C TYR A 26 -1.57 4.69 -19.92
N LEU A 27 -2.59 5.03 -20.70
CA LEU A 27 -3.47 4.07 -21.38
C LEU A 27 -3.04 3.77 -22.83
N LYS A 28 -2.18 4.60 -23.42
CA LYS A 28 -1.76 4.48 -24.82
C LYS A 28 -0.25 4.71 -24.95
N PRO A 29 0.46 3.91 -25.76
CA PRO A 29 1.86 4.17 -26.07
C PRO A 29 2.03 5.55 -26.71
N ASN A 30 3.05 6.29 -26.29
CA ASN A 30 3.42 7.61 -26.83
C ASN A 30 2.33 8.71 -26.75
N ALA A 31 1.30 8.52 -25.92
CA ALA A 31 0.31 9.56 -25.63
C ALA A 31 0.64 10.26 -24.31
N ALA A 32 0.22 11.52 -24.19
CA ALA A 32 0.25 12.20 -22.89
C ALA A 32 -0.65 11.45 -21.88
N PRO A 33 -0.21 11.30 -20.63
CA PRO A 33 -1.02 10.64 -19.60
C PRO A 33 -2.28 11.46 -19.31
N GLN A 34 -3.38 10.76 -19.05
CA GLN A 34 -4.58 11.41 -18.54
C GLN A 34 -4.36 11.76 -17.07
N VAL A 35 -4.45 13.04 -16.74
CA VAL A 35 -4.27 13.53 -15.36
C VAL A 35 -5.63 13.59 -14.70
N VAL A 36 -5.79 12.82 -13.64
CA VAL A 36 -6.95 12.87 -12.76
C VAL A 36 -6.50 13.52 -11.47
N GLN A 37 -6.96 14.75 -11.22
CA GLN A 37 -6.73 15.38 -9.91
C GLN A 37 -7.51 14.59 -8.86
N SER A 38 -6.81 14.13 -7.83
CA SER A 38 -7.49 13.43 -6.75
C SER A 38 -8.26 14.45 -5.89
N PRO A 39 -9.54 14.20 -5.58
CA PRO A 39 -10.24 14.91 -4.51
C PRO A 39 -9.51 14.78 -3.16
N SER A 40 -8.71 13.71 -3.01
CA SER A 40 -7.92 13.42 -1.80
C SER A 40 -6.65 14.25 -1.65
N SER A 41 -6.30 15.14 -2.59
CA SER A 41 -5.19 16.09 -2.37
C SER A 41 -5.42 17.03 -1.18
N LYS A 42 -6.66 17.06 -0.64
CA LYS A 42 -7.05 17.76 0.59
C LYS A 42 -7.41 16.84 1.77
N ALA A 43 -7.47 15.52 1.57
CA ALA A 43 -7.83 14.57 2.62
C ALA A 43 -6.57 13.99 3.26
N ASP A 44 -6.53 13.94 4.59
CA ASP A 44 -5.43 13.32 5.32
C ASP A 44 -5.80 11.88 5.67
N ILE A 45 -5.20 10.93 4.95
CA ILE A 45 -5.41 9.49 5.16
C ILE A 45 -5.15 9.06 6.61
N THR A 46 -4.25 9.76 7.31
CA THR A 46 -3.95 9.49 8.72
C THR A 46 -5.14 9.83 9.59
N LYS A 47 -5.78 10.99 9.34
CA LYS A 47 -6.99 11.40 10.03
C LYS A 47 -8.14 10.45 9.73
N ASP A 48 -8.32 10.09 8.46
CA ASP A 48 -9.40 9.20 8.02
C ASP A 48 -9.29 7.83 8.69
N ALA A 49 -8.07 7.27 8.82
CA ALA A 49 -7.83 6.01 9.51
C ALA A 49 -8.15 6.07 11.01
N VAL A 50 -7.78 7.18 11.68
CA VAL A 50 -8.08 7.39 13.11
C VAL A 50 -9.57 7.54 13.34
N ASP A 51 -10.25 8.35 12.52
CA ASP A 51 -11.70 8.56 12.63
C ASP A 51 -12.44 7.22 12.41
N ALA A 52 -12.05 6.43 11.41
CA ALA A 52 -12.62 5.11 11.15
C ALA A 52 -12.43 4.14 12.33
N PHE A 53 -11.26 4.15 12.97
CA PHE A 53 -11.00 3.34 14.16
C PHE A 53 -11.90 3.76 15.34
N VAL A 54 -11.99 5.05 15.63
CA VAL A 54 -12.81 5.58 16.74
C VAL A 54 -14.29 5.27 16.52
N ASP A 55 -14.80 5.48 15.31
CA ASP A 55 -16.20 5.21 14.99
C ASP A 55 -16.49 3.71 14.96
N GLY A 56 -15.56 2.89 14.48
CA GLY A 56 -15.63 1.44 14.56
C GLY A 56 -15.72 0.94 16.00
N ALA A 57 -14.89 1.50 16.90
CA ALA A 57 -14.89 1.15 18.32
C ALA A 57 -16.21 1.53 19.01
N ARG A 58 -16.79 2.68 18.67
CA ARG A 58 -18.08 3.13 19.22
C ARG A 58 -19.27 2.29 18.75
N ASN A 59 -19.24 1.88 17.49
CA ASN A 59 -20.38 1.23 16.84
C ASN A 59 -20.26 -0.30 16.77
N GLY A 60 -19.18 -0.88 17.30
CA GLY A 60 -18.90 -2.32 17.21
C GLY A 60 -18.58 -2.80 15.79
N LYS A 61 -18.12 -1.90 14.91
CA LYS A 61 -17.79 -2.17 13.50
C LYS A 61 -16.29 -1.98 13.23
N LEU A 62 -15.45 -2.46 14.14
CA LEU A 62 -14.01 -2.42 13.95
C LEU A 62 -13.61 -3.36 12.81
N GLU A 63 -12.75 -2.86 11.92
CA GLU A 63 -12.11 -3.68 10.91
C GLU A 63 -11.14 -4.66 11.58
N ASN A 64 -11.16 -5.93 11.15
CA ASN A 64 -10.13 -6.88 11.55
C ASN A 64 -8.88 -6.68 10.69
N ALA A 65 -8.00 -5.78 11.13
CA ALA A 65 -6.73 -5.48 10.48
C ALA A 65 -5.59 -6.45 10.86
N ALA A 66 -5.84 -7.45 11.71
CA ALA A 66 -4.79 -8.30 12.27
C ALA A 66 -4.00 -9.06 11.18
N PHE A 67 -4.71 -9.62 10.20
CA PHE A 67 -4.10 -10.39 9.11
C PHE A 67 -3.24 -9.50 8.21
N TRP A 68 -3.76 -8.33 7.82
CA TRP A 68 -3.01 -7.34 7.04
C TRP A 68 -1.75 -6.85 7.76
N ALA A 69 -1.85 -6.62 9.08
CA ALA A 69 -0.73 -6.21 9.90
C ALA A 69 0.36 -7.29 9.98
N VAL A 70 -0.03 -8.56 10.15
CA VAL A 70 0.90 -9.70 10.16
C VAL A 70 1.59 -9.84 8.81
N GLU A 71 0.85 -9.81 7.71
CA GLU A 71 1.41 -9.95 6.35
C GLU A 71 2.39 -8.83 6.01
N SER A 72 2.04 -7.57 6.32
CA SER A 72 2.91 -6.41 6.11
C SER A 72 4.20 -6.51 6.93
N THR A 73 4.09 -6.93 8.19
CA THR A 73 5.25 -7.08 9.09
C THR A 73 6.17 -8.20 8.62
N LEU A 74 5.63 -9.37 8.25
CA LEU A 74 6.41 -10.49 7.74
C LEU A 74 7.09 -10.14 6.42
N THR A 75 6.41 -9.43 5.52
CA THR A 75 6.99 -8.91 4.28
C THR A 75 8.19 -8.00 4.57
N SER A 76 8.07 -7.13 5.57
CA SER A 76 9.15 -6.23 5.99
C SER A 76 10.35 -7.00 6.55
N ILE A 77 10.09 -8.07 7.32
CA ILE A 77 11.14 -8.95 7.84
C ILE A 77 11.85 -9.67 6.69
N MET A 78 11.12 -10.22 5.71
CA MET A 78 11.73 -10.84 4.53
C MET A 78 12.62 -9.86 3.76
N ALA A 79 12.15 -8.62 3.56
CA ALA A 79 12.94 -7.59 2.89
C ALA A 79 14.24 -7.29 3.65
N ARG A 80 14.18 -7.16 4.99
CA ARG A 80 15.35 -6.98 5.85
C ARG A 80 16.35 -8.13 5.73
N GLU A 81 15.88 -9.37 5.82
CA GLU A 81 16.75 -10.55 5.70
C GLU A 81 17.34 -10.70 4.29
N ALA A 82 16.58 -10.36 3.24
CA ALA A 82 17.08 -10.35 1.88
C ALA A 82 18.21 -9.33 1.68
N ILE A 83 18.09 -8.14 2.28
CA ILE A 83 19.13 -7.09 2.24
C ILE A 83 20.42 -7.58 2.92
N TYR A 84 20.32 -8.21 4.10
CA TYR A 84 21.49 -8.64 4.85
C TYR A 84 22.16 -9.88 4.29
N SER A 85 21.38 -10.84 3.77
CA SER A 85 21.90 -12.08 3.20
C SER A 85 22.36 -11.91 1.74
N GLY A 86 21.88 -10.88 1.04
CA GLY A 86 22.07 -10.71 -0.40
C GLY A 86 21.36 -11.78 -1.24
N LYS A 87 20.40 -12.50 -0.65
CA LYS A 87 19.66 -13.60 -1.29
C LYS A 87 18.16 -13.33 -1.28
N PRO A 88 17.40 -13.82 -2.27
CA PRO A 88 15.95 -13.74 -2.23
C PRO A 88 15.39 -14.55 -1.04
N MET A 89 14.33 -14.04 -0.42
CA MET A 89 13.58 -14.70 0.64
C MET A 89 12.21 -15.13 0.11
N MET A 90 11.75 -16.31 0.50
CA MET A 90 10.43 -16.86 0.18
C MET A 90 9.56 -16.96 1.43
N TRP A 91 8.24 -17.00 1.25
CA TRP A 91 7.31 -17.22 2.36
C TRP A 91 7.58 -18.53 3.12
N SER A 92 8.04 -19.57 2.41
CA SER A 92 8.44 -20.85 3.01
C SER A 92 9.65 -20.75 3.93
N ASP A 93 10.47 -19.70 3.80
CA ASP A 93 11.65 -19.49 4.62
C ASP A 93 11.29 -18.85 5.97
N LEU A 94 10.09 -18.26 6.07
CA LEU A 94 9.55 -17.76 7.32
C LEU A 94 8.93 -18.92 8.12
N ASN A 95 9.59 -19.33 9.19
CA ASN A 95 8.99 -20.22 10.19
C ASN A 95 7.97 -19.47 11.05
N VAL A 96 6.79 -19.18 10.49
CA VAL A 96 5.67 -18.62 11.24
C VAL A 96 4.81 -19.78 11.72
N GLY A 97 4.74 -19.98 13.04
CA GLY A 97 3.84 -20.99 13.62
C GLY A 97 2.38 -20.76 13.21
N GLU A 98 1.57 -21.83 13.18
CA GLU A 98 0.15 -21.75 12.80
C GLU A 98 -0.60 -20.67 13.60
N VAL A 99 -1.02 -19.60 12.93
CA VAL A 99 -1.97 -18.64 13.48
C VAL A 99 -3.35 -19.24 13.31
N ARG A 100 -3.90 -19.83 14.38
CA ARG A 100 -5.29 -20.30 14.38
C ARG A 100 -6.22 -19.10 14.42
N ALA A 101 -7.00 -18.93 13.36
CA ALA A 101 -8.08 -17.95 13.26
C ALA A 101 -9.27 -18.30 14.16
#